data_AF-A0A943GGC1-F1
#
_entry.id   AF-A0A943GGC1-F1
#
_cell.length_a   1.000
_cell.length_b   1.000
_cell.length_c   1.000
_cell.angle_alpha   90.00
_cell.angle_beta   90.00
_cell.angle_gamma   90.00
#
_symmetry.space_group_name_H-M   'P 1'
#
loop_
_entity.id
_entity.type
_entity.pdbx_description
1 polymer ?
#
loop_
_entity_poly.entity_id
_entity_poly.type
_entity_poly.pdbx_seq_one_letter_code
_entity_poly.pdbx_strand_id
1 'polypeptide(L)'
;TSFERASAPSGPDVPDAPRGPEPKAAPPCPHADIVALYHEVLPDHRRVAVLSARRRGALKARWADVGRRLRERGRPDGRAERLAWLRRFFETAAASDFLTGRLPGRDGRTYLVDFDKLMSPAGFVGVIEGKYRNREPA
;
A
#
# COMPACT_ATOMS: atom_id res chain seq x y z
N THR A 1 -32.36 4.66 64.13
CA THR A 1 -31.07 4.03 63.78
C THR A 1 -30.49 4.80 62.61
N SER A 2 -29.45 5.59 62.88
CA SER A 2 -28.75 6.43 61.93
C SER A 2 -27.94 5.59 60.94
N PHE A 3 -27.77 6.08 59.71
CA PHE A 3 -26.56 5.78 58.93
C PHE A 3 -26.19 7.03 58.11
N GLU A 4 -25.32 7.83 58.70
CA GLU A 4 -24.62 8.93 58.04
C GLU A 4 -23.65 8.32 57.01
N ARG A 5 -23.71 8.75 55.74
CA ARG A 5 -22.78 8.32 54.70
C ARG A 5 -21.75 9.43 54.49
N ALA A 6 -20.56 9.20 55.02
CA ALA A 6 -19.39 10.06 54.87
C ALA A 6 -18.93 10.20 53.41
N SER A 7 -18.45 11.39 53.06
CA SER A 7 -17.78 11.71 51.79
C SER A 7 -16.46 10.96 51.63
N ALA A 8 -16.16 10.53 50.41
CA ALA A 8 -14.87 9.93 50.05
C ALA A 8 -13.77 11.00 49.86
N PRO A 9 -12.50 10.70 50.18
CA PRO A 9 -11.40 11.65 50.01
C PRO A 9 -10.96 11.74 48.54
N SER A 10 -10.62 12.95 48.10
CA SER A 10 -9.96 13.21 46.81
C SER A 10 -8.57 12.57 46.80
N GLY A 11 -8.31 11.72 45.81
CA GLY A 11 -7.00 11.14 45.56
C GLY A 11 -5.98 12.17 45.08
N PRO A 12 -4.67 11.89 45.20
CA PRO A 12 -3.63 12.86 44.91
C PRO A 12 -3.52 13.16 43.40
N ASP A 13 -3.35 14.44 43.11
CA ASP A 13 -3.04 15.00 41.79
C ASP A 13 -1.68 14.47 41.32
N VAL A 14 -1.69 13.63 40.28
CA VAL A 14 -0.47 13.06 39.68
C VAL A 14 -0.03 13.99 38.55
N PRO A 15 1.19 14.55 38.59
CA PRO A 15 1.63 15.47 37.54
C PRO A 15 1.77 14.76 36.19
N ASP A 16 1.15 15.34 35.15
CA ASP A 16 1.21 14.89 33.74
C ASP A 16 2.67 14.91 33.26
N ALA A 17 3.27 13.73 33.15
CA ALA A 17 4.57 13.56 32.53
C ALA A 17 4.49 13.97 31.04
N PRO A 18 5.52 14.60 30.45
CA PRO A 18 5.47 15.07 29.08
C PRO A 18 5.23 13.90 28.13
N ARG A 19 4.07 13.93 27.46
CA ARG A 19 3.71 13.02 26.37
C ARG A 19 4.75 13.21 25.28
N GLY A 20 5.55 12.17 25.00
CA GLY A 20 6.50 12.15 23.89
C GLY A 20 5.81 12.50 22.55
N PRO A 21 6.56 12.87 21.51
CA PRO A 21 5.98 13.34 20.25
C PRO A 21 4.97 12.31 19.71
N GLU A 22 3.73 12.74 19.54
CA GLU A 22 2.66 11.89 19.03
C GLU A 22 3.04 11.37 17.63
N PRO A 23 2.81 10.07 17.34
CA PRO A 23 3.11 9.53 16.04
C PRO A 23 2.28 10.26 14.97
N LYS A 24 2.99 10.92 14.03
CA LYS A 24 2.37 11.63 12.91
C LYS A 24 1.38 10.72 12.19
N ALA A 25 0.11 11.11 12.15
CA ALA A 25 -0.95 10.30 11.55
C ALA A 25 -0.60 9.93 10.10
N ALA A 26 -0.85 8.67 9.73
CA ALA A 26 -0.55 8.18 8.38
C ALA A 26 -1.33 8.98 7.32
N PRO A 27 -0.70 9.34 6.19
CA PRO A 27 -1.38 10.11 5.15
C PRO A 27 -2.58 9.33 4.57
N PRO A 28 -3.70 10.02 4.26
CA PRO A 28 -4.86 9.38 3.66
C PRO A 28 -4.50 8.76 2.31
N CYS A 29 -5.10 7.60 1.99
CA CYS A 29 -4.84 6.87 0.75
C CYS A 29 -5.43 7.63 -0.46
N PRO A 30 -4.60 8.10 -1.42
CA PRO A 30 -5.08 8.80 -2.59
C PRO A 30 -5.44 7.84 -3.71
N HIS A 31 -6.67 7.32 -3.66
CA HIS A 31 -7.10 6.30 -4.62
C HIS A 31 -6.98 6.76 -6.08
N ALA A 32 -7.38 8.00 -6.39
CA ALA A 32 -7.37 8.54 -7.74
C ALA A 32 -5.93 8.63 -8.29
N ASP A 33 -5.00 9.19 -7.51
CA ASP A 33 -3.60 9.33 -7.91
C ASP A 33 -2.93 7.97 -8.15
N ILE A 34 -3.22 6.96 -7.32
CA ILE A 34 -2.63 5.63 -7.51
C ILE A 34 -3.17 4.98 -8.80
N VAL A 35 -4.45 5.20 -9.12
CA VAL A 35 -5.05 4.72 -10.37
C VAL A 35 -4.49 5.47 -11.58
N ALA A 36 -4.34 6.79 -11.49
CA ALA A 36 -3.73 7.61 -12.53
C ALA A 36 -2.29 7.16 -12.81
N LEU A 37 -1.52 6.92 -11.75
CA LEU A 37 -0.16 6.40 -11.83
C LEU A 37 -0.11 5.03 -12.51
N TYR A 38 -1.06 4.14 -12.20
CA TYR A 38 -1.17 2.85 -12.88
C TYR A 38 -1.42 3.03 -14.39
N HIS A 39 -2.32 3.94 -14.82
CA HIS A 39 -2.56 4.20 -16.24
C HIS A 39 -1.39 4.88 -16.94
N GLU A 40 -0.63 5.70 -16.22
CA GLU A 40 0.55 6.37 -16.78
C GLU A 40 1.68 5.38 -17.04
N VAL A 41 1.95 4.49 -16.08
CA VAL A 41 3.08 3.54 -16.16
C VAL A 41 2.75 2.33 -17.04
N LEU A 42 1.48 1.94 -17.11
CA LEU A 42 1.00 0.78 -17.87
C LEU A 42 -0.13 1.21 -18.83
N PRO A 43 0.18 2.02 -19.88
CA PRO A 43 -0.83 2.62 -20.75
C PRO A 43 -1.59 1.62 -21.60
N ASP A 44 -0.96 0.50 -21.97
CA ASP A 44 -1.55 -0.57 -22.79
C ASP A 44 -2.39 -1.57 -21.96
N HIS A 45 -2.40 -1.42 -20.62
CA HIS A 45 -3.13 -2.32 -19.74
C HIS A 45 -4.58 -1.86 -19.54
N ARG A 46 -5.44 -2.80 -19.11
CA ARG A 46 -6.87 -2.52 -18.91
C ARG A 46 -7.06 -1.37 -17.91
N ARG A 47 -7.77 -0.34 -18.34
CA ARG A 47 -8.07 0.81 -17.48
C ARG A 47 -9.03 0.46 -16.35
N VAL A 48 -8.85 1.13 -15.23
CA VAL A 48 -9.72 1.03 -14.06
C VAL A 48 -10.88 2.00 -14.26
N ALA A 49 -11.98 1.51 -14.84
CA ALA A 49 -13.18 2.33 -15.05
C ALA A 49 -14.00 2.53 -13.76
N VAL A 50 -14.03 1.52 -12.88
CA VAL A 50 -14.81 1.54 -11.64
C VAL A 50 -13.92 1.22 -10.45
N LEU A 51 -13.99 2.09 -9.43
CA LEU A 51 -13.29 1.91 -8.17
C LEU A 51 -14.25 1.44 -7.07
N SER A 52 -14.53 0.14 -7.10
CA SER A 52 -15.42 -0.54 -6.14
C SER A 52 -14.88 -0.49 -4.70
N ALA A 53 -15.75 -0.78 -3.72
CA ALA A 53 -15.36 -0.87 -2.31
C ALA A 53 -14.21 -1.86 -2.08
N ARG A 54 -14.23 -3.01 -2.77
CA ARG A 54 -13.14 -4.01 -2.76
C ARG A 54 -11.81 -3.41 -3.24
N ARG A 55 -11.80 -2.70 -4.38
CA ARG A 55 -10.59 -2.05 -4.91
C ARG A 55 -10.07 -0.96 -3.99
N ARG A 56 -10.96 -0.15 -3.39
CA ARG A 56 -10.59 0.86 -2.38
C ARG A 56 -9.95 0.22 -1.15
N GLY A 57 -10.48 -0.92 -0.70
CA GLY A 57 -9.91 -1.71 0.40
C GLY A 57 -8.52 -2.25 0.07
N ALA A 58 -8.34 -2.85 -1.11
CA ALA A 58 -7.05 -3.34 -1.58
C ALA A 58 -6.01 -2.21 -1.65
N LEU A 59 -6.38 -1.06 -2.23
CA LEU A 59 -5.52 0.13 -2.28
C LEU A 59 -5.13 0.65 -0.90
N LYS A 60 -6.08 0.75 0.03
CA LYS A 60 -5.78 1.15 1.43
C LYS A 60 -4.78 0.21 2.08
N ALA A 61 -4.95 -1.10 1.89
CA ALA A 61 -4.03 -2.10 2.41
C ALA A 61 -2.63 -1.98 1.80
N ARG A 62 -2.52 -1.87 0.46
CA ARG A 62 -1.22 -1.68 -0.21
C ARG A 62 -0.57 -0.36 0.22
N TRP A 63 -1.34 0.72 0.32
CA TRP A 63 -0.87 2.02 0.80
C TRP A 63 -0.27 1.95 2.21
N ALA A 64 -0.92 1.22 3.12
CA ALA A 64 -0.41 1.00 4.47
C ALA A 64 0.89 0.19 4.47
N ASP A 65 0.98 -0.86 3.64
CA ASP A 65 2.17 -1.69 3.52
C ASP A 65 3.36 -0.92 2.95
N VAL A 66 3.14 -0.03 1.98
CA VAL A 66 4.19 0.87 1.48
C VAL A 66 4.70 1.77 2.59
N GLY A 67 3.80 2.38 3.38
CA GLY A 67 4.19 3.21 4.50
C GLY A 67 5.01 2.46 5.55
N ARG A 68 4.59 1.23 5.88
CA ARG A 68 5.33 0.34 6.79
C ARG A 68 6.75 0.08 6.28
N ARG A 69 6.88 -0.29 5.00
CA ARG A 69 8.18 -0.55 4.35
C ARG A 69 9.08 0.69 4.30
N LEU A 70 8.51 1.88 4.18
CA LEU A 70 9.29 3.13 4.25
C LEU A 70 9.81 3.35 5.67
N ARG A 71 8.95 3.23 6.69
CA ARG A 71 9.35 3.39 8.10
C ARG A 71 10.39 2.37 8.55
N GLU A 72 10.23 1.10 8.18
CA GLU A 72 11.20 0.02 8.46
C GLU A 72 12.59 0.31 7.88
N ARG A 73 12.66 1.10 6.81
CA ARG A 73 13.92 1.52 6.16
C ARG A 73 14.40 2.91 6.60
N GLY A 74 13.80 3.49 7.64
CA GLY A 74 14.12 4.84 8.11
C GLY A 74 13.84 5.94 7.07
N ARG A 75 12.94 5.69 6.10
CA ARG A 75 12.60 6.64 5.05
C ARG A 75 11.39 7.50 5.46
N PRO A 76 11.27 8.74 4.95
CA PRO A 76 10.09 9.55 5.19
C PRO A 76 8.81 8.85 4.72
N ASP A 77 7.79 8.87 5.58
CA ASP A 77 6.50 8.21 5.36
C ASP A 77 5.40 9.21 4.99
N GLY A 78 5.63 9.97 3.93
CA GLY A 78 4.68 10.94 3.41
C GLY A 78 3.92 10.43 2.18
N ARG A 79 2.95 11.24 1.73
CA ARG A 79 2.16 10.93 0.53
C ARG A 79 3.05 10.80 -0.70
N ALA A 80 3.96 11.75 -0.90
CA ALA A 80 4.83 11.80 -2.07
C ALA A 80 5.75 10.58 -2.14
N GLU A 81 6.31 10.17 -1.01
CA GLU A 81 7.23 9.03 -0.91
C GLU A 81 6.53 7.71 -1.18
N ARG A 82 5.31 7.54 -0.64
CA ARG A 82 4.48 6.36 -0.92
C ARG A 82 4.07 6.30 -2.39
N LEU A 83 3.68 7.42 -3.00
CA LEU A 83 3.38 7.49 -4.44
C LEU A 83 4.60 7.18 -5.31
N ALA A 84 5.77 7.76 -4.99
CA ALA A 84 7.01 7.48 -5.69
C ALA A 84 7.43 6.01 -5.54
N TRP A 85 7.17 5.40 -4.39
CA TRP A 85 7.39 3.96 -4.20
C TRP A 85 6.44 3.13 -5.07
N LEU A 86 5.15 3.46 -5.10
CA LEU A 86 4.17 2.77 -5.96
C LEU A 86 4.48 2.93 -7.45
N ARG A 87 4.99 4.10 -7.88
CA ARG A 87 5.48 4.30 -9.25
C ARG A 87 6.53 3.24 -9.59
N ARG A 88 7.59 3.14 -8.78
CA ARG A 88 8.67 2.15 -9.00
C ARG A 88 8.15 0.71 -8.99
N PHE A 89 7.16 0.42 -8.16
CA PHE A 89 6.49 -0.88 -8.16
C PHE A 89 5.81 -1.16 -9.50
N PHE A 90 5.04 -0.20 -10.05
CA PHE A 90 4.41 -0.35 -11.36
C PHE A 90 5.44 -0.41 -12.49
N GLU A 91 6.53 0.37 -12.42
CA GLU A 91 7.63 0.33 -13.40
C GLU A 91 8.32 -1.04 -13.39
N THR A 92 8.50 -1.63 -12.20
CA THR A 92 9.03 -3.00 -12.07
C THR A 92 8.10 -4.02 -12.72
N ALA A 93 6.78 -3.85 -12.59
CA ALA A 93 5.81 -4.68 -13.29
C ALA A 93 5.83 -4.45 -14.81
N ALA A 94 5.98 -3.20 -15.27
CA ALA A 94 6.07 -2.83 -16.68
C ALA A 94 7.33 -3.37 -17.37
N ALA A 95 8.42 -3.52 -16.63
CA ALA A 95 9.65 -4.13 -17.13
C ALA A 95 9.53 -5.66 -17.34
N SER A 96 8.54 -6.32 -16.75
CA SER A 96 8.33 -7.77 -16.89
C SER A 96 7.66 -8.11 -18.21
N ASP A 97 8.28 -8.95 -19.02
CA ASP A 97 7.73 -9.43 -20.30
C ASP A 97 6.53 -10.36 -20.06
N PHE A 98 6.53 -11.10 -18.96
CA PHE A 98 5.40 -11.93 -18.57
C PHE A 98 4.18 -11.10 -18.15
N LEU A 99 4.36 -10.03 -17.37
CA LEU A 99 3.23 -9.21 -16.90
C LEU A 99 2.68 -8.25 -17.97
N THR A 100 3.47 -7.98 -18.99
CA THR A 100 3.12 -7.08 -20.10
C THR A 100 2.71 -7.81 -21.38
N GLY A 101 2.62 -9.15 -21.33
CA GLY A 101 2.22 -9.95 -22.48
C GLY A 101 3.24 -9.99 -23.61
N ARG A 102 4.47 -9.54 -23.40
CA ARG A 102 5.56 -9.65 -24.38
C ARG A 102 6.11 -11.08 -24.47
N LEU A 103 5.91 -11.89 -23.43
CA LEU A 103 6.25 -13.31 -23.44
C LEU A 103 5.00 -14.16 -23.70
N PRO A 104 4.91 -14.89 -24.83
CA PRO A 104 3.81 -15.81 -25.07
C PRO A 104 3.88 -17.02 -24.15
N GLY A 105 2.72 -17.49 -23.71
CA GLY A 105 2.57 -18.77 -23.03
C GLY A 105 2.80 -19.95 -23.98
N ARG A 106 2.84 -21.17 -23.41
CA ARG A 106 3.01 -22.41 -24.19
C ARG A 106 1.90 -22.66 -25.20
N ASP A 107 0.72 -22.10 -24.94
CA ASP A 107 -0.48 -22.15 -25.79
C ASP A 107 -0.54 -20.97 -26.78
N GLY A 108 0.51 -20.15 -26.87
CA GLY A 108 0.56 -18.95 -27.70
C GLY A 108 -0.21 -17.76 -27.14
N ARG A 109 -0.90 -17.88 -25.99
CA ARG A 109 -1.63 -16.77 -25.38
C ARG A 109 -0.70 -15.93 -24.51
N THR A 110 -0.87 -14.62 -24.57
CA THR A 110 -0.11 -13.67 -23.77
C THR A 110 -0.88 -13.31 -22.50
N TYR A 111 -0.21 -13.33 -21.35
CA TYR A 111 -0.78 -12.85 -20.10
C TYR A 111 -0.55 -11.35 -19.95
N LEU A 112 -1.63 -10.59 -19.78
CA LEU A 112 -1.56 -9.17 -19.45
C LEU A 112 -2.08 -8.97 -18.03
N VAL A 113 -1.22 -8.51 -17.13
CA VAL A 113 -1.59 -8.31 -15.72
C VAL A 113 -2.70 -7.26 -15.61
N ASP A 114 -3.61 -7.42 -14.65
CA ASP A 114 -4.60 -6.40 -14.35
C ASP A 114 -4.28 -5.67 -13.03
N PHE A 115 -4.96 -4.55 -12.84
CA PHE A 115 -4.83 -3.74 -11.63
C PHE A 115 -5.10 -4.56 -10.35
N ASP A 116 -6.12 -5.42 -10.37
CA ASP A 116 -6.52 -6.20 -9.20
C ASP A 116 -5.44 -7.20 -8.80
N LYS A 117 -4.74 -7.81 -9.77
CA LYS A 117 -3.62 -8.71 -9.53
C LYS A 117 -2.45 -7.96 -8.90
N LEU A 118 -2.08 -6.79 -9.43
CA LEU A 118 -1.00 -5.99 -8.86
C LEU A 118 -1.30 -5.51 -7.44
N MET A 119 -2.56 -5.17 -7.16
CA MET A 119 -3.00 -4.73 -5.83
C MET A 119 -3.36 -5.89 -4.88
N SER A 120 -3.41 -7.13 -5.37
CA SER A 120 -3.61 -8.31 -4.53
C SER A 120 -2.39 -8.56 -3.64
N PRO A 121 -2.56 -9.16 -2.44
CA PRO A 121 -1.42 -9.48 -1.57
C PRO A 121 -0.34 -10.31 -2.27
N ALA A 122 -0.74 -11.40 -2.95
CA ALA A 122 0.19 -12.31 -3.61
C ALA A 122 0.90 -11.67 -4.82
N GLY A 123 0.17 -10.89 -5.64
CA GLY A 123 0.78 -10.20 -6.78
C GLY A 123 1.73 -9.10 -6.34
N PHE A 124 1.34 -8.32 -5.34
CA PHE A 124 2.17 -7.26 -4.77
C PHE A 124 3.48 -7.80 -4.20
N VAL A 125 3.42 -8.87 -3.40
CA VAL A 125 4.61 -9.56 -2.88
C VAL A 125 5.44 -10.13 -4.02
N GLY A 126 4.83 -10.81 -4.99
CA GLY A 126 5.56 -11.42 -6.11
C GLY A 126 6.34 -10.42 -6.96
N VAL A 127 5.81 -9.22 -7.21
CA VAL A 127 6.55 -8.17 -7.93
C VAL A 127 7.75 -7.69 -7.09
N ILE A 128 7.55 -7.47 -5.78
CA ILE A 128 8.61 -7.01 -4.87
C ILE A 128 9.73 -8.05 -4.74
N GLU A 129 9.39 -9.33 -4.69
CA GLU A 129 10.33 -10.45 -4.58
C GLU A 129 10.97 -10.82 -5.93
N GLY A 130 10.61 -10.12 -7.01
CA GLY A 130 11.19 -10.38 -8.34
C GLY A 130 10.69 -11.66 -9.00
N LYS A 131 9.58 -12.24 -8.53
CA LYS A 131 8.96 -13.45 -9.12
C LYS A 131 8.72 -13.32 -10.63
N TYR A 132 8.45 -12.09 -11.07
CA TYR A 132 8.13 -11.77 -12.46
C TYR A 132 9.28 -11.11 -13.22
N ARG A 133 10.49 -11.07 -12.65
CA ARG A 133 11.66 -10.51 -13.34
C ARG A 133 11.97 -11.37 -14.56
N ASN A 134 12.31 -10.74 -15.67
CA ASN A 134 12.74 -11.45 -16.87
C ASN A 134 13.97 -12.30 -16.51
N ARG A 135 13.94 -13.56 -16.93
CA ARG A 135 15.13 -14.41 -16.82
C ARG A 135 16.06 -14.00 -17.93
N GLU A 136 17.33 -13.79 -17.59
CA GLU A 136 18.36 -13.60 -18.60
C GLU A 136 18.45 -14.90 -19.42
N PRO A 137 18.59 -14.82 -20.76
CA PRO A 137 18.87 -16.02 -21.55
C PRO A 137 20.17 -16.63 -21.02
N ALA A 138 20.12 -17.94 -20.77
CA ALA A 138 21.28 -18.73 -20.38
C ALA A 138 22.28 -18.86 -21.54
#